data_AF-A0A336JXP1-F1
#
_entry.id   AF-A0A336JXP1-F1
#
_cell.length_a   1.000
_cell.length_b   1.000
_cell.length_c   1.000
_cell.angle_alpha   90.00
_cell.angle_beta   90.00
_cell.angle_gamma   90.00
#
_symmetry.space_group_name_H-M   'P 1'
#
loop_
_entity.id
_entity.type
_entity.pdbx_description
1 polymer ?
#
loop_
_entity_poly.entity_id
_entity_poly.type
_entity_poly.pdbx_seq_one_letter_code
_entity_poly.pdbx_strand_id
1 'polypeptide(L)' 'MASRITGEGQVTIPQDILETLGVGPGGEVDFKRAANGRVVVEKAHPSRPENNWDKARGSADAGLSSDELLKLLRSDD' A
#
# COMPACT_ATOMS: atom_id res chain seq x y z
N MET A 1 -25.30 -0.31 -8.52
CA MET A 1 -25.95 1.01 -8.36
C MET A 1 -25.26 1.99 -9.28
N ALA A 2 -26.00 2.89 -9.94
CA ALA A 2 -25.41 3.93 -10.80
C ALA A 2 -25.49 5.27 -10.07
N SER A 3 -24.35 5.94 -9.88
CA SER A 3 -24.30 7.31 -9.34
C SER A 3 -24.25 8.31 -10.50
N ARG A 4 -24.96 9.43 -10.37
CA ARG A 4 -24.91 10.53 -11.33
C ARG A 4 -23.69 11.41 -11.06
N ILE A 5 -22.99 11.76 -12.12
CA ILE A 5 -21.90 12.74 -12.08
C ILE A 5 -22.52 14.14 -12.11
N THR A 6 -22.06 15.03 -11.22
CA THR A 6 -22.50 16.44 -11.20
C THR A 6 -21.88 17.20 -12.39
N GLY A 7 -22.37 18.41 -12.68
CA GLY A 7 -21.78 19.25 -13.75
C GLY A 7 -20.29 19.58 -13.53
N GLU A 8 -19.81 19.47 -12.29
CA GLU A 8 -18.43 19.71 -11.88
C GLU A 8 -17.56 18.44 -11.92
N GLY A 9 -18.12 17.30 -12.37
CA GLY A 9 -17.40 16.02 -12.42
C GLY A 9 -17.33 15.29 -11.08
N GLN A 10 -18.09 15.70 -10.06
CA GLN A 10 -18.12 15.02 -8.77
C GLN A 10 -19.06 13.82 -8.82
N VAL A 11 -18.70 12.74 -8.13
CA VAL A 11 -19.55 11.57 -7.94
C VAL A 11 -19.80 11.35 -6.45
N THR A 12 -21.06 11.19 -6.08
CA THR A 12 -21.42 10.87 -4.70
C THR A 12 -21.19 9.40 -4.42
N ILE A 13 -20.42 9.10 -3.39
CA ILE A 13 -20.20 7.75 -2.87
C ILE A 13 -21.36 7.43 -1.91
N PRO A 14 -22.16 6.37 -2.16
CA PRO A 14 -23.25 6.00 -1.27
C PRO A 14 -22.74 5.52 0.09
N GLN A 15 -23.56 5.67 1.13
CA GLN A 15 -23.18 5.41 2.52
C GLN A 15 -22.63 4.00 2.76
N ASP A 16 -23.26 2.97 2.18
CA ASP A 16 -22.83 1.57 2.28
C ASP A 16 -21.36 1.36 1.84
N ILE A 17 -20.95 2.10 0.81
CA ILE A 17 -19.57 2.07 0.30
C ILE A 17 -18.63 2.86 1.20
N LEU A 18 -19.07 4.00 1.77
CA LEU A 18 -18.29 4.76 2.76
C LEU A 18 -18.02 3.94 4.04
N GLU A 19 -19.04 3.21 4.52
CA GLU A 19 -18.93 2.31 5.68
C GLU A 19 -17.96 1.17 5.38
N THR A 20 -18.04 0.58 4.18
CA THR A 20 -17.10 -0.46 3.72
C THR A 20 -15.67 0.07 3.60
N LEU A 21 -15.48 1.29 3.09
CA LEU A 21 -14.16 1.93 3.03
C LEU A 21 -13.66 2.39 4.42
N GLY A 22 -14.55 2.50 5.40
CA GLY A 22 -14.23 3.05 6.73
C GLY A 22 -13.74 4.50 6.67
N VAL A 23 -14.27 5.30 5.74
CA VAL A 23 -13.90 6.70 5.51
C VAL A 23 -15.01 7.59 6.06
N GLY A 24 -14.66 8.41 7.06
CA GLY A 24 -15.58 9.38 7.68
C GLY A 24 -15.61 10.73 6.95
N PRO A 25 -16.43 11.69 7.42
CA PRO A 25 -16.46 13.05 6.89
C PRO A 25 -15.07 13.71 7.01
N GLY A 26 -14.57 14.24 5.89
CA GLY A 26 -13.22 14.80 5.79
C GLY A 26 -12.12 13.78 5.53
N GLY A 27 -12.47 12.50 5.33
CA GLY A 27 -11.51 11.47 4.97
C GLY A 27 -11.10 11.55 3.50
N GLU A 28 -9.82 11.28 3.26
CA GLU A 28 -9.23 11.28 1.92
C GLU A 28 -9.36 9.90 1.27
N VAL A 29 -9.49 9.88 -0.06
CA VAL A 29 -9.57 8.66 -0.87
C VAL A 29 -8.64 8.78 -2.06
N ASP A 30 -8.00 7.68 -2.41
CA ASP A 30 -7.13 7.56 -3.57
C ASP A 30 -7.88 6.93 -4.74
N PHE A 31 -7.71 7.50 -5.93
CA PHE A 31 -8.27 6.97 -7.17
C PHE A 31 -7.17 6.34 -8.00
N LYS A 32 -7.18 5.02 -8.13
CA LYS A 32 -6.24 4.28 -8.99
C LYS A 32 -6.93 3.75 -10.24
N ARG A 33 -6.21 3.79 -11.36
CA ARG A 33 -6.65 3.12 -12.59
C ARG A 33 -6.10 1.70 -12.61
N ALA A 34 -6.98 0.71 -12.60
CA ALA A 34 -6.61 -0.67 -12.79
C ALA A 34 -6.29 -0.96 -14.26
N ALA A 35 -5.48 -1.99 -14.50
CA ALA A 35 -5.04 -2.39 -15.85
C ALA A 35 -6.18 -2.74 -16.81
N ASN A 36 -7.35 -3.09 -16.27
CA ASN A 36 -8.57 -3.41 -17.03
C ASN A 36 -9.44 -2.17 -17.33
N GLY A 37 -8.93 -0.96 -17.12
CA GLY A 37 -9.66 0.28 -17.35
C GLY A 37 -10.68 0.63 -16.26
N ARG A 38 -10.77 -0.16 -15.17
CA ARG A 38 -11.60 0.18 -14.02
C ARG A 38 -10.93 1.24 -13.16
N VAL A 39 -11.73 2.08 -12.53
CA VAL A 39 -11.27 2.98 -11.46
C VAL A 39 -11.52 2.29 -10.13
N VAL A 40 -10.47 2.18 -9.33
CA VAL A 40 -10.50 1.66 -7.97
C VAL A 40 -10.40 2.84 -7.02
N VAL A 41 -11.30 2.88 -6.04
CA VAL A 41 -11.28 3.88 -4.96
C VAL A 41 -10.84 3.16 -3.70
N GLU A 42 -9.79 3.65 -3.07
CA GLU A 42 -9.29 3.13 -1.79
C GLU A 42 -9.20 4.25 -0.77
N LYS A 43 -9.24 3.89 0.52
CA LYS A 43 -8.99 4.85 1.60
C LYS A 43 -7.56 5.38 1.46
N ALA A 44 -7.40 6.70 1.43
CA ALA A 44 -6.07 7.28 1.43
C ALA A 44 -5.42 6.98 2.78
N HIS A 45 -4.31 6.26 2.73
CA HIS A 45 -3.43 6.10 3.89
C HIS A 45 -2.34 7.16 3.77
N PRO A 46 -1.88 7.77 4.88
CA PRO A 46 -0.65 8.56 4.84
C PRO A 46 0.42 7.68 4.21
N SER A 47 1.04 8.16 3.13
CA SER A 47 1.94 7.41 2.24
C SER A 47 2.68 6.34 3.02
N ARG A 48 2.26 5.08 2.87
CA ARG A 48 3.03 3.98 3.43
C ARG A 48 4.42 4.13 2.82
N PRO A 49 5.49 4.31 3.64
CA PRO A 49 6.82 4.47 3.09
C PRO A 49 7.05 3.33 2.11
N GLU A 50 7.50 3.67 0.89
CA GLU A 50 7.84 2.69 -0.13
C GLU A 50 8.62 1.58 0.55
N ASN A 51 8.09 0.35 0.55
CA ASN A 51 8.68 -0.77 1.25
C ASN A 51 10.08 -1.02 0.67
N ASN A 52 11.10 -0.40 1.27
CA ASN A 52 12.51 -0.49 0.88
C ASN A 52 13.12 -1.88 1.15
N TRP A 53 12.28 -2.89 1.37
CA TRP A 53 12.64 -4.29 1.41
C TRP A 53 13.17 -4.81 0.06
N ASP A 54 12.75 -4.21 -1.08
CA ASP A 54 13.37 -4.50 -2.39
C ASP A 54 14.86 -4.15 -2.43
N LYS A 55 15.28 -3.07 -1.73
CA LYS A 55 16.70 -2.71 -1.60
C LYS A 55 17.46 -3.58 -0.58
N ALA A 56 16.76 -4.12 0.42
CA ALA A 56 17.34 -5.00 1.42
C ALA A 56 17.47 -6.46 0.93
N ARG A 57 16.79 -6.84 -0.17
CA ARG A 57 16.84 -8.18 -0.71
C ARG A 57 18.20 -8.42 -1.38
N GLY A 58 19.03 -9.28 -0.78
CA GLY A 58 20.38 -9.58 -1.26
C GLY A 58 21.47 -8.67 -0.69
N SER A 59 21.16 -7.76 0.24
CA SER A 59 22.17 -6.93 0.90
C SER A 59 23.01 -7.67 1.95
N ALA A 60 22.71 -8.94 2.20
CA ALA A 60 23.42 -9.79 3.16
C ALA A 60 24.70 -10.42 2.59
N ASP A 61 24.97 -10.27 1.29
CA ASP A 61 26.22 -10.70 0.64
C ASP A 61 27.38 -9.74 0.98
N ALA A 62 27.74 -9.67 2.27
CA ALA A 62 28.89 -8.91 2.76
C ALA A 62 30.22 -9.69 2.63
N GLY A 63 30.28 -10.68 1.73
CA GLY A 63 31.50 -11.46 1.46
C GLY A 63 31.90 -12.48 2.53
N LEU A 64 31.08 -12.69 3.56
CA LEU A 64 31.27 -13.79 4.51
C LEU A 64 30.72 -15.10 3.94
N SER A 65 31.45 -16.19 4.15
CA SER A 65 30.92 -17.52 3.91
C SER A 65 29.75 -17.81 4.86
N SER A 66 28.85 -18.70 4.45
CA SER A 66 27.71 -19.11 5.30
C SER A 66 28.16 -19.67 6.66
N ASP A 67 29.32 -20.32 6.72
CA ASP A 67 29.88 -20.90 7.94
C ASP A 67 30.33 -19.82 8.95
N GLU A 68 30.97 -18.74 8.44
CA GLU A 68 31.36 -17.59 9.25
C GLU A 68 30.15 -16.82 9.80
N LEU A 69 29.10 -16.68 9.00
CA LEU A 69 27.82 -16.09 9.42
C LEU A 69 27.13 -16.94 10.51
N LEU A 70 27.12 -18.26 10.35
CA LEU A 70 26.56 -19.18 11.35
C LEU A 70 27.34 -19.12 12.66
N LYS A 71 28.67 -18.95 12.62
CA LYS A 71 29.50 -18.79 13.82
C LYS A 71 29.21 -17.48 14.57
N LEU A 72 29.07 -16.37 13.84
CA LEU A 72 28.72 -15.07 14.43
C LEU A 72 27.33 -15.05 15.08
N LEU A 73 26.33 -15.65 14.42
CA LEU A 73 24.95 -15.65 14.90
C LEU A 73 24.69 -16.65 16.04
N ARG A 74 25.54 -17.66 16.20
CA ARG A 74 25.40 -18.70 17.24
C ARG A 74 25.99 -18.28 18.59
N SER A 75 26.58 -17.08 18.71
CA SER A 75 27.26 -16.62 19.93
C SER A 75 28.27 -17.65 20.43
N ASP A 76 29.37 -17.81 19.69
CA ASP A 76 30.56 -18.48 20.22
C ASP A 76 31.60 -17.42 20.62
N ASP A 77 31.19 -16.60 21.60
CA ASP A 77 31.94 -16.23 22.83
C ASP A 77 30.92 -15.86 23.92
#